data_AF-A0A396JBV5-F1
#
_entry.id   AF-A0A396JBV5-F1
#
_cell.length_a   1.000
_cell.length_b   1.000
_cell.length_c   1.000
_cell.angle_alpha   90.00
_cell.angle_beta   90.00
_cell.angle_gamma   90.00
#
_symmetry.space_group_name_H-M   'P 1'
#
loop_
_entity.id
_entity.type
_entity.pdbx_description
1 polymer ?
#
loop_
_entity_poly.entity_id
_entity_poly.type
_entity_poly.pdbx_seq_one_letter_code
_entity_poly.pdbx_strand_id
1 'polypeptide(L)'
;MSTFTVVHHTAPHIPFKYYQDWNAAQAQLNGTVHCDYPKWVEILCHDINVHIPHHISPKIPSYNLRAAHKSLQENWGKYLNEASWNWRLMKTIMTECHVYDKDRNYVAFDELDPKESRPITLLRKTMPEYV
;
A
#
# COMPACT_ATOMS: atom_id res chain seq x y z
N MET A 1 12.81 -1.01 4.72
CA MET A 1 11.69 -1.60 3.94
C MET A 1 12.06 -1.58 2.47
N SER A 2 11.65 -2.60 1.69
CA SER A 2 11.81 -2.57 0.24
C SER A 2 10.76 -1.67 -0.42
N THR A 3 10.92 -1.32 -1.69
CA THR A 3 9.91 -0.57 -2.46
C THR A 3 8.55 -1.27 -2.45
N PHE A 4 8.52 -2.59 -2.63
CA PHE A 4 7.28 -3.36 -2.57
C PHE A 4 6.63 -3.30 -1.19
N THR A 5 7.41 -3.45 -0.12
CA THR A 5 6.88 -3.33 1.24
C THR A 5 6.28 -1.94 1.47
N VAL A 6 6.92 -0.87 1.00
CA VAL A 6 6.34 0.48 1.10
C VAL A 6 5.03 0.59 0.32
N VAL A 7 4.95 0.08 -0.91
CA VAL A 7 3.70 0.12 -1.70
C VAL A 7 2.58 -0.68 -1.04
N HIS A 8 2.88 -1.87 -0.49
CA HIS A 8 1.87 -2.73 0.12
C HIS A 8 1.35 -2.18 1.46
N HIS A 9 2.17 -1.44 2.19
CA HIS A 9 1.88 -1.00 3.56
C HIS A 9 1.66 0.51 3.71
N THR A 10 1.69 1.28 2.60
CA THR A 10 1.52 2.73 2.62
C THR A 10 0.48 3.15 1.59
N ALA A 11 -0.71 3.53 2.06
CA ALA A 11 -1.74 4.12 1.23
C ALA A 11 -2.62 5.10 2.03
N PRO A 12 -3.04 6.24 1.46
CA PRO A 12 -3.76 7.29 2.21
C PRO A 12 -5.06 6.81 2.87
N HIS A 13 -5.72 5.83 2.26
CA HIS A 13 -7.01 5.31 2.70
C HIS A 13 -6.91 4.13 3.68
N ILE A 14 -5.70 3.60 3.93
CA ILE A 14 -5.50 2.53 4.93
C ILE A 14 -5.34 3.19 6.30
N PRO A 15 -6.29 2.98 7.23
CA PRO A 15 -6.28 3.67 8.51
C PRO A 15 -5.36 2.98 9.51
N PHE A 16 -4.64 3.78 10.29
CA PHE A 16 -4.03 3.28 11.53
C PHE A 16 -5.10 3.18 12.61
N LYS A 17 -5.12 2.05 13.33
CA LYS A 17 -6.07 1.79 14.41
C LYS A 17 -5.34 1.68 15.73
N TYR A 18 -5.86 2.37 16.74
CA TYR A 18 -5.46 2.14 18.13
C TYR A 18 -5.92 0.76 18.59
N TYR A 19 -5.27 0.25 19.62
CA TYR A 19 -5.53 -1.08 20.18
C TYR A 19 -7.02 -1.35 20.45
N GLN A 20 -7.75 -0.36 20.96
CA GLN A 20 -9.17 -0.50 21.31
C GLN A 20 -10.08 -0.71 20.09
N ASP A 21 -9.69 -0.15 18.94
CA ASP A 21 -10.44 -0.22 17.68
C ASP A 21 -9.86 -1.27 16.72
N TRP A 22 -8.85 -2.02 17.16
CA TRP A 22 -8.13 -2.96 16.31
C TRP A 22 -8.87 -4.30 16.22
N ASN A 23 -8.99 -4.80 14.98
CA ASN A 23 -9.58 -6.11 14.71
C ASN A 23 -8.64 -6.93 13.81
N ALA A 24 -8.33 -8.15 14.24
CA ALA A 24 -7.37 -9.01 13.55
C ALA A 24 -7.77 -9.36 12.11
N ALA A 25 -9.06 -9.62 11.85
CA ALA A 25 -9.54 -9.98 10.53
C ALA A 25 -9.50 -8.76 9.60
N GLN A 26 -9.94 -7.61 10.08
CA GLN A 26 -9.84 -6.36 9.32
C GLN A 26 -8.38 -6.05 9.01
N ALA A 27 -7.49 -6.03 10.01
CA ALA A 27 -6.07 -5.71 9.80
C ALA A 27 -5.39 -6.62 8.78
N GLN A 28 -5.74 -7.90 8.70
CA GLN A 28 -5.18 -8.83 7.70
C GLN A 28 -5.78 -8.65 6.30
N LEU A 29 -7.06 -8.28 6.19
CA LEU A 29 -7.75 -8.13 4.91
C LEU A 29 -7.58 -6.73 4.29
N ASN A 30 -7.56 -5.69 5.13
CA ASN A 30 -7.59 -4.29 4.73
C ASN A 30 -6.32 -3.51 5.13
N GLY A 31 -5.41 -4.11 5.88
CA GLY A 31 -4.20 -3.43 6.35
C GLY A 31 -3.12 -3.29 5.28
N THR A 32 -3.31 -3.89 4.11
CA THR A 32 -2.37 -3.83 2.99
C THR A 32 -3.06 -3.70 1.64
N VAL A 33 -2.31 -3.21 0.66
CA VAL A 33 -2.73 -3.09 -0.74
C VAL A 33 -2.17 -4.25 -1.57
N HIS A 34 -3.04 -4.93 -2.33
CA HIS A 34 -2.64 -5.70 -3.51
C HIS A 34 -2.39 -4.73 -4.66
N CYS A 35 -1.19 -4.67 -5.21
CA CYS A 35 -0.84 -3.73 -6.29
C CYS A 35 -0.47 -4.48 -7.57
N ASP A 36 -1.25 -4.37 -8.64
CA ASP A 36 -0.87 -4.97 -9.92
C ASP A 36 0.35 -4.26 -10.52
N TYR A 37 1.29 -5.05 -11.06
CA TYR A 37 2.48 -4.57 -11.76
C TYR A 37 2.54 -5.17 -13.18
N PRO A 38 3.41 -4.66 -14.07
CA PRO A 38 3.71 -5.34 -15.32
C PRO A 38 4.11 -6.80 -15.07
N LYS A 39 3.55 -7.74 -15.85
CA LYS A 39 3.66 -9.19 -15.59
C LYS A 39 5.10 -9.70 -15.42
N TRP A 40 6.05 -9.12 -16.15
CA TRP A 40 7.46 -9.50 -16.02
C TRP A 40 8.04 -9.15 -14.64
N VAL A 41 7.58 -8.07 -14.01
CA VAL A 41 7.95 -7.69 -12.64
C VAL A 41 7.36 -8.69 -11.65
N GLU A 42 6.08 -9.01 -11.81
CA GLU A 42 5.38 -9.96 -10.95
C GLU A 42 6.07 -11.34 -10.98
N ILE A 43 6.43 -11.84 -12.17
CA ILE A 43 7.15 -13.11 -12.32
C ILE A 43 8.55 -13.03 -11.66
N LEU A 44 9.32 -11.98 -11.95
CA LEU A 44 10.66 -11.79 -11.38
C LEU A 44 10.62 -11.73 -9.84
N CYS A 45 9.56 -11.15 -9.30
CA CYS A 45 9.34 -10.98 -7.87
C CYS A 45 8.42 -12.04 -7.27
N HIS A 46 8.22 -13.17 -7.95
CA HIS A 46 7.45 -14.33 -7.45
C HIS A 46 6.04 -13.98 -6.95
N ASP A 47 5.31 -13.14 -7.68
CA ASP A 47 3.95 -12.68 -7.36
C ASP A 47 3.84 -12.04 -5.96
N ILE A 48 4.92 -11.41 -5.47
CA ILE A 48 4.94 -10.70 -4.18
C ILE A 48 3.80 -9.69 -4.05
N ASN A 49 3.32 -9.18 -5.17
CA ASN A 49 2.26 -8.19 -5.22
C ASN A 49 0.91 -8.71 -4.75
N VAL A 50 0.71 -10.03 -4.81
CA VAL A 50 -0.43 -10.75 -4.23
C VAL A 50 -0.23 -10.92 -2.73
N HIS A 51 -0.21 -9.79 -2.03
CA HIS A 51 0.32 -9.68 -0.68
C HIS A 51 -0.71 -10.00 0.41
N ILE A 52 -2.01 -9.80 0.15
CA ILE A 52 -3.07 -10.04 1.15
C ILE A 52 -3.10 -11.51 1.62
N PRO A 53 -3.04 -12.54 0.74
CA PRO A 53 -2.97 -13.93 1.19
C PRO A 53 -1.77 -14.23 2.09
N HIS A 54 -0.63 -13.56 1.88
CA HIS A 54 0.55 -13.72 2.74
C HIS A 54 0.27 -13.28 4.19
N HIS A 55 -0.52 -12.21 4.38
CA HIS A 55 -0.93 -11.77 5.72
C HIS A 55 -1.88 -12.72 6.42
N ILE A 56 -2.74 -13.40 5.66
CA ILE A 56 -3.72 -14.35 6.20
C ILE A 56 -3.05 -15.69 6.53
N SER A 57 -2.19 -16.17 5.64
CA SER A 57 -1.45 -17.40 5.85
C SER A 57 -0.13 -17.39 5.08
N PRO A 58 1.00 -17.12 5.75
CA PRO A 58 2.32 -17.13 5.11
C PRO A 58 2.75 -18.53 4.66
N LYS A 59 1.98 -19.58 4.98
CA LYS A 59 2.19 -20.95 4.53
C LYS A 59 1.68 -21.21 3.12
N ILE A 60 0.89 -20.30 2.53
CA ILE A 60 0.43 -20.44 1.15
C ILE A 60 1.65 -20.25 0.23
N PRO A 61 1.98 -21.23 -0.62
CA PRO A 61 3.10 -21.09 -1.54
C PRO A 61 2.80 -20.05 -2.63
N SER A 62 3.85 -19.41 -3.17
CA SER A 62 3.72 -18.29 -4.13
C SER A 62 2.87 -18.64 -5.36
N TYR A 63 3.02 -19.85 -5.89
CA TYR A 63 2.25 -20.34 -7.05
C TYR A 63 0.74 -20.51 -6.78
N ASN A 64 0.30 -20.47 -5.52
CA ASN A 64 -1.12 -20.49 -5.14
C ASN A 64 -1.65 -19.13 -4.70
N LEU A 65 -0.84 -18.07 -4.65
CA LEU A 65 -1.27 -16.76 -4.16
C LEU A 65 -2.42 -16.20 -4.98
N ARG A 66 -2.36 -16.30 -6.31
CA ARG A 66 -3.44 -15.80 -7.19
C ARG A 66 -4.76 -16.52 -6.97
N ALA A 67 -4.73 -17.84 -6.78
CA ALA A 67 -5.93 -18.62 -6.48
C ALA A 67 -6.51 -18.25 -5.11
N ALA A 68 -5.65 -18.08 -4.10
CA ALA A 68 -6.06 -17.62 -2.78
C ALA A 68 -6.66 -16.21 -2.83
N HIS A 69 -6.02 -15.28 -3.53
CA HIS A 69 -6.51 -13.91 -3.71
C HIS A 69 -7.86 -13.85 -4.40
N LYS A 70 -8.05 -14.65 -5.45
CA LYS A 70 -9.36 -14.79 -6.12
C LYS A 70 -10.44 -15.24 -5.16
N SER A 71 -10.16 -16.24 -4.31
CA SER A 71 -11.10 -16.67 -3.27
C SER A 71 -11.43 -15.54 -2.28
N LEU A 72 -10.44 -14.72 -1.91
CA LEU A 72 -10.67 -13.55 -1.05
C LEU A 72 -11.52 -12.49 -1.76
N GLN A 73 -11.30 -12.22 -3.04
CA GLN A 73 -12.12 -11.27 -3.80
C GLN A 73 -13.59 -11.71 -3.84
N GLU A 74 -13.84 -12.99 -4.11
CA GLU A 74 -15.19 -13.58 -4.18
C GLU A 74 -15.95 -13.50 -2.84
N ASN A 75 -15.26 -13.72 -1.73
CA ASN A 75 -15.90 -13.83 -0.41
C ASN A 75 -15.85 -12.54 0.42
N TRP A 76 -14.82 -11.71 0.20
CA TRP A 76 -14.45 -10.58 1.06
C TRP A 76 -14.04 -9.32 0.27
N GLY A 77 -14.24 -9.28 -1.05
CA GLY A 77 -13.74 -8.21 -1.93
C GLY A 77 -14.01 -6.78 -1.45
N LYS A 78 -15.15 -6.53 -0.79
CA LYS A 78 -15.50 -5.21 -0.22
C LYS A 78 -14.56 -4.71 0.88
N TYR A 79 -13.70 -5.58 1.43
CA TYR A 79 -12.73 -5.25 2.47
C TYR A 79 -11.28 -5.23 1.95
N LEU A 80 -11.05 -5.67 0.72
CA LEU A 80 -9.71 -5.71 0.15
C LEU A 80 -9.34 -4.34 -0.42
N ASN A 81 -8.07 -3.98 -0.30
CA ASN A 81 -7.53 -2.81 -0.98
C ASN A 81 -6.72 -3.26 -2.18
N GLU A 82 -7.13 -2.82 -3.37
CA GLU A 82 -6.49 -3.17 -4.63
C GLU A 82 -6.13 -1.90 -5.39
N ALA A 83 -4.96 -1.91 -6.01
CA ALA A 83 -4.45 -0.82 -6.83
C ALA A 83 -3.73 -1.38 -8.05
N SER A 84 -3.52 -0.54 -9.04
CA SER A 84 -2.58 -0.81 -10.13
C SER A 84 -1.45 0.21 -10.06
N TRP A 85 -0.21 -0.24 -10.25
CA TRP A 85 0.93 0.63 -10.18
C TRP A 85 0.84 1.74 -11.23
N ASN A 86 1.04 2.98 -10.78
CA ASN A 86 1.14 4.15 -11.63
C ASN A 86 1.94 5.24 -10.91
N TRP A 87 2.33 6.27 -11.66
CA TRP A 87 3.13 7.37 -11.11
C TRP A 87 2.38 8.22 -10.09
N ARG A 88 1.05 8.31 -10.19
CA ARG A 88 0.22 9.02 -9.21
C ARG A 88 0.26 8.33 -7.84
N LEU A 89 0.19 7.00 -7.80
CA LEU A 89 0.36 6.20 -6.58
C LEU A 89 1.75 6.47 -5.97
N MET A 90 2.80 6.36 -6.78
CA MET A 90 4.17 6.59 -6.32
C MET A 90 4.36 8.01 -5.78
N LYS A 91 3.85 9.03 -6.50
CA LYS A 91 3.90 10.42 -6.05
C LYS A 91 3.22 10.57 -4.70
N THR A 92 2.00 10.07 -4.57
CA THR A 92 1.21 10.12 -3.32
C THR A 92 1.98 9.51 -2.14
N ILE A 93 2.53 8.31 -2.32
CA ILE A 93 3.33 7.64 -1.28
C ILE A 93 4.56 8.47 -0.89
N MET A 94 5.26 9.02 -1.89
CA MET A 94 6.52 9.76 -1.69
C MET A 94 6.34 11.21 -1.24
N THR A 95 5.14 11.78 -1.34
CA THR A 95 4.90 13.20 -1.01
C THR A 95 3.90 13.40 0.12
N GLU A 96 2.94 12.50 0.33
CA GLU A 96 1.89 12.65 1.35
C GLU A 96 2.09 11.72 2.55
N CYS A 97 2.45 10.46 2.31
CA CYS A 97 2.35 9.41 3.32
C CYS A 97 3.58 9.32 4.24
N HIS A 98 3.87 10.38 5.00
CA HIS A 98 5.10 10.49 5.79
C HIS A 98 4.93 10.23 7.28
N VAL A 99 4.00 10.93 7.92
CA VAL A 99 3.79 10.88 9.38
C VAL A 99 2.34 10.53 9.67
N TYR A 100 2.12 9.71 10.70
CA TYR A 100 0.78 9.41 11.16
C TYR A 100 0.05 10.67 11.64
N ASP A 101 -1.19 10.82 11.19
CA ASP A 101 -2.14 11.81 11.69
C ASP A 101 -3.49 11.15 11.99
N LYS A 102 -4.13 11.56 13.09
CA LYS A 102 -5.37 10.91 13.54
C LYS A 102 -6.54 11.13 12.60
N ASP A 103 -6.63 12.30 11.98
CA ASP A 103 -7.78 12.71 11.18
C ASP A 103 -7.57 12.40 9.69
N ARG A 104 -6.33 12.51 9.22
CA ARG A 104 -5.94 12.34 7.80
C ARG A 104 -5.26 11.02 7.50
N ASN A 105 -5.00 10.17 8.50
CA ASN A 105 -4.10 9.00 8.49
C ASN A 105 -2.63 9.37 8.27
N TYR A 106 -2.34 10.22 7.30
CA TYR A 106 -1.01 10.70 6.97
C TYR A 106 -0.98 12.22 6.78
N VAL A 107 0.14 12.81 7.19
CA VAL A 107 0.55 14.18 6.85
C VAL A 107 1.96 14.17 6.28
N ALA A 108 2.20 15.11 5.37
CA ALA A 108 3.47 15.22 4.69
C ALA A 108 4.53 15.95 5.55
N PHE A 109 5.81 15.59 5.41
CA PHE A 109 6.87 16.29 6.14
C PHE A 109 6.97 17.77 5.78
N ASP A 110 6.69 18.16 4.53
CA ASP A 110 6.74 19.55 4.11
C ASP A 110 5.58 20.40 4.64
N GLU A 111 4.51 19.78 5.15
CA GLU A 111 3.49 20.46 5.95
C GLU A 111 3.97 20.72 7.40
N LEU A 112 4.78 19.82 7.96
CA LEU A 112 5.27 19.89 9.34
C LEU A 112 6.52 20.77 9.47
N ASP A 113 7.48 20.60 8.56
CA ASP A 113 8.72 21.39 8.49
C ASP A 113 9.10 21.67 7.03
N PRO A 114 8.61 22.78 6.45
CA PRO A 114 8.92 23.16 5.08
C PRO A 114 10.41 23.47 4.84
N LYS A 115 11.17 23.88 5.87
CA LYS A 115 12.56 24.35 5.70
C LYS A 115 13.52 23.19 5.48
N GLU A 116 13.27 22.09 6.17
CA GLU A 116 14.07 20.86 6.11
C GLU A 116 13.57 19.88 5.02
N SER A 117 12.33 20.04 4.55
CA SER A 117 11.68 19.10 3.59
C SER A 117 11.90 19.42 2.11
N ARG A 118 12.98 20.13 1.75
CA ARG A 118 13.27 20.55 0.36
C ARG A 118 13.20 19.41 -0.67
N PRO A 119 13.69 18.18 -0.40
CA PRO A 119 13.60 17.08 -1.35
C PRO A 119 12.15 16.71 -1.73
N ILE A 120 11.21 16.81 -0.80
CA ILE A 120 9.79 16.48 -1.04
C ILE A 120 9.13 17.55 -1.90
N THR A 121 9.43 18.82 -1.63
CA THR A 121 8.96 19.92 -2.48
C THR A 121 9.48 19.80 -3.92
N LEU A 122 10.70 19.29 -4.11
CA LEU A 122 11.22 18.99 -5.43
C LEU A 122 10.45 17.84 -6.09
N LEU A 123 10.24 16.72 -5.39
CA LEU A 123 9.46 15.57 -5.89
C LEU A 123 8.04 15.96 -6.29
N ARG A 124 7.34 16.77 -5.48
CA ARG A 124 6.00 17.29 -5.82
C ARG A 124 5.99 18.05 -7.15
N LYS A 125 7.05 18.79 -7.46
CA LYS A 125 7.18 19.59 -8.69
C LYS A 125 7.58 18.78 -9.91
N THR A 126 8.40 17.74 -9.73
CA THR A 126 9.01 16.99 -10.84
C THR A 126 8.27 15.70 -11.18
N MET A 127 7.60 15.09 -10.20
CA MET A 127 6.85 13.86 -10.42
C MET A 127 5.54 14.16 -11.16
N PRO A 128 5.19 13.34 -12.17
CA PRO A 128 4.00 13.57 -12.96
C PRO A 128 2.72 13.45 -12.13
N GLU A 129 1.72 14.28 -12.46
CA GLU A 129 0.37 14.22 -11.87
C GLU A 129 -0.54 13.14 -12.51
N TYR A 130 -0.06 12.46 -13.57
CA TYR A 130 -0.89 11.87 -14.64
C TYR A 130 -2.24 11.23 -14.24
N VAL A 131 -3.21 11.57 -15.12
CA VAL A 131 -4.63 11.14 -15.25
C VAL A 131 -4.80 9.63 -15.22
#